data_AF-A0A960XNX4-F1
#
_entry.id   AF-A0A960XNX4-F1
#
_cell.length_a   1.000
_cell.length_b   1.000
_cell.length_c   1.000
_cell.angle_alpha   90.00
_cell.angle_beta   90.00
_cell.angle_gamma   90.00
#
_symmetry.space_group_name_H-M   'P 1'
#
loop_
_entity.id
_entity.type
_entity.pdbx_description
1 polymer ?
#
loop_
_entity_poly.entity_id
_entity_poly.type
_entity_poly.pdbx_seq_one_letter_code
_entity_poly.pdbx_strand_id
1 'polypeptide(L)'
;MKSVFLLTLRLAAVMTLAPSLPAAPVVTTPPESFFQLVDEDDRDAARGFYQKSIDVNGLPAVASGVVDDRALQRTHEIVTHMLAGRPDIIGAMEKSKMYLVIIGRDQVYTDMPEYRNAPNPEYLNERVRGTGGRPTSFGEENLLSLPIDRYDDESIGVHEFAHTIDSTLHRMDENWRSTLQKTYRVAMDQGLYQNAYAASNAAEYWAEIVQAYFDCNRVNNWNHGPVGTREQLRRYDPAGYELVRNIFKLRPDQDWRYTWLQPLPNVIPPPEKFGIDPFYTKFTYARELPVVGRGASDAALLKANDTIRKLFAYRHDMLKTFINEGAKLVVLGTDEKVADLPEFRGIVDEDFDPLSRVQEYRADTKTFVVAEENVTADRDRDQEILAVFAKAIYGHLADREVDPDWDDRKDVQQYELRVKRIDTTFRERVDGLFQAALADGRWKGTASVHGPAAYWTAGVLAYFDAAGQTAAPHDFPHPVRTREQLAAYDAGLHDLVTETMAYEGHVDWRFQAASND
;
A
#
# COMPACT_ATOMS: atom_id res chain seq x y z
N MET A 1 9.84 -76.20 18.45
CA MET A 1 10.77 -75.64 17.45
C MET A 1 10.03 -75.40 16.14
N LYS A 2 9.58 -74.17 15.87
CA LYS A 2 9.38 -73.63 14.51
C LYS A 2 9.52 -72.11 14.59
N SER A 3 10.56 -71.58 13.94
CA SER A 3 10.90 -70.16 13.86
C SER A 3 9.90 -69.39 13.00
N VAL A 4 9.56 -68.17 13.40
CA VAL A 4 8.89 -67.17 12.56
C VAL A 4 9.93 -66.15 12.11
N PHE A 5 10.08 -66.00 10.80
CA PHE A 5 11.01 -65.08 10.13
C PHE A 5 10.32 -63.71 10.02
N LEU A 6 10.91 -62.66 10.60
CA LEU A 6 10.50 -61.27 10.34
C LEU A 6 11.29 -60.74 9.14
N LEU A 7 10.60 -60.44 8.04
CA LEU A 7 11.18 -59.83 6.84
C LEU A 7 11.14 -58.31 7.00
N THR A 8 12.28 -57.68 7.27
CA THR A 8 12.42 -56.21 7.24
C THR A 8 12.56 -55.71 5.80
N LEU A 9 11.55 -55.02 5.29
CA LEU A 9 11.61 -54.27 4.03
C LEU A 9 12.41 -52.97 4.25
N ARG A 10 13.57 -52.82 3.61
CA ARG A 10 14.29 -51.53 3.54
C ARG A 10 13.77 -50.73 2.36
N LEU A 11 13.05 -49.63 2.62
CA LEU A 11 12.77 -48.60 1.62
C LEU A 11 14.09 -47.83 1.37
N ALA A 12 14.65 -47.95 0.17
CA ALA A 12 15.71 -47.06 -0.28
C ALA A 12 15.07 -45.76 -0.79
N ALA A 13 15.22 -44.68 -0.05
CA ALA A 13 14.84 -43.35 -0.52
C ALA A 13 15.82 -42.90 -1.62
N VAL A 14 15.33 -42.82 -2.85
CA VAL A 14 16.06 -42.16 -3.95
C VAL A 14 15.89 -40.66 -3.75
N MET A 15 16.90 -39.99 -3.19
CA MET A 15 16.99 -38.53 -3.21
C MET A 15 17.23 -38.07 -4.65
N THR A 16 16.19 -37.60 -5.32
CA THR A 16 16.34 -36.79 -6.53
C THR A 16 16.88 -35.42 -6.13
N LEU A 17 18.16 -35.15 -6.41
CA LEU A 17 18.74 -33.81 -6.32
C LEU A 17 17.97 -32.88 -7.26
N ALA A 18 17.28 -31.90 -6.70
CA ALA A 18 16.78 -30.77 -7.49
C ALA A 18 17.98 -30.08 -8.16
N PRO A 19 17.89 -29.68 -9.44
CA PRO A 19 18.95 -28.91 -10.07
C PRO A 19 19.19 -27.63 -9.28
N SER A 20 20.44 -27.38 -8.89
CA SER A 20 20.86 -26.14 -8.25
C SER A 20 20.60 -24.98 -9.21
N LEU A 21 19.83 -23.98 -8.77
CA LEU A 21 19.75 -22.70 -9.48
C LEU A 21 21.19 -22.18 -9.69
N PRO A 22 21.56 -21.69 -10.90
CA PRO A 22 22.83 -21.03 -11.09
C PRO A 22 23.00 -19.93 -10.03
N ALA A 23 24.19 -19.84 -9.43
CA ALA A 23 24.52 -18.81 -8.46
C ALA A 23 24.25 -17.42 -9.08
N ALA A 24 23.60 -16.53 -8.31
CA ALA A 24 23.33 -15.17 -8.78
C ALA A 24 24.66 -14.50 -9.22
N PRO A 25 24.65 -13.71 -10.30
CA PRO A 25 25.86 -13.06 -10.76
C PRO A 25 26.45 -12.15 -9.67
N VAL A 26 27.78 -12.05 -9.66
CA VAL A 26 28.51 -11.29 -8.65
C VAL A 26 28.37 -9.80 -8.94
N VAL A 27 28.07 -9.00 -7.91
CA VAL A 27 28.08 -7.54 -7.99
C VAL A 27 29.52 -7.04 -8.11
N THR A 28 29.76 -6.14 -9.04
CA THR A 28 31.07 -5.56 -9.36
C THR A 28 30.97 -4.03 -9.41
N THR A 29 32.09 -3.34 -9.68
CA THR A 29 32.06 -1.90 -9.96
C THR A 29 31.64 -1.65 -11.42
N PRO A 30 30.88 -0.58 -11.73
CA PRO A 30 30.52 -0.23 -13.10
C PRO A 30 31.78 -0.06 -13.97
N PRO A 31 31.86 -0.73 -15.14
CA PRO A 31 32.98 -0.53 -16.07
C PRO A 31 32.87 0.85 -16.75
N GLU A 32 33.98 1.41 -17.23
CA GLU A 32 33.96 2.72 -17.90
C GLU A 32 33.02 2.76 -19.13
N SER A 33 32.82 1.60 -19.78
CA SER A 33 31.87 1.47 -20.90
C SER A 33 30.42 1.72 -20.50
N PHE A 34 30.03 1.49 -19.23
CA PHE A 34 28.69 1.81 -18.75
C PHE A 34 28.41 3.32 -18.80
N PHE A 35 29.37 4.15 -18.39
CA PHE A 35 29.18 5.60 -18.37
C PHE A 35 29.03 6.22 -19.77
N GLN A 36 29.34 5.47 -20.82
CA GLN A 36 29.05 5.87 -22.21
C GLN A 36 27.58 5.66 -22.61
N LEU A 37 26.80 4.94 -21.80
CA LEU A 37 25.35 4.76 -21.94
C LEU A 37 24.55 5.90 -21.29
N VAL A 38 25.13 6.53 -20.26
CA VAL A 38 24.56 7.68 -19.57
C VAL A 38 24.68 8.92 -20.45
N ASP A 39 23.61 9.72 -20.47
CA ASP A 39 23.55 10.96 -21.24
C ASP A 39 24.68 11.92 -20.79
N GLU A 40 25.20 12.71 -21.73
CA GLU A 40 26.45 13.46 -21.54
C GLU A 40 26.40 14.40 -20.34
N ASP A 41 25.28 15.10 -20.15
CA ASP A 41 25.07 16.05 -19.05
C ASP A 41 25.07 15.36 -17.68
N ASP A 42 24.78 14.06 -17.62
CA ASP A 42 24.65 13.30 -16.38
C ASP A 42 25.84 12.39 -16.09
N ARG A 43 26.73 12.22 -17.05
CA ARG A 43 27.82 11.23 -17.01
C ARG A 43 28.78 11.42 -15.83
N ASP A 44 29.20 12.65 -15.56
CA ASP A 44 30.16 12.91 -14.48
C ASP A 44 29.52 12.74 -13.10
N ALA A 45 28.25 13.12 -12.95
CA ALA A 45 27.47 12.83 -11.75
C ALA A 45 27.31 11.31 -11.56
N ALA A 46 26.99 10.58 -12.62
CA ALA A 46 26.89 9.13 -12.61
C ALA A 46 28.20 8.44 -12.21
N ARG A 47 29.35 8.90 -12.70
CA ARG A 47 30.68 8.38 -12.29
C ARG A 47 30.96 8.56 -10.80
N GLY A 48 30.55 9.69 -10.23
CA GLY A 48 30.71 9.95 -8.79
C GLY A 48 29.72 9.18 -7.92
N PHE A 49 28.57 8.80 -8.48
CA PHE A 49 27.45 8.23 -7.75
C PHE A 49 27.40 6.70 -7.77
N TYR A 50 27.48 6.09 -8.96
CA TYR A 50 27.32 4.64 -9.13
C TYR A 50 28.61 3.89 -8.78
N GLN A 51 28.50 2.96 -7.84
CA GLN A 51 29.64 2.19 -7.31
C GLN A 51 29.44 0.67 -7.46
N LYS A 52 28.21 0.24 -7.76
CA LYS A 52 27.83 -1.17 -7.90
C LYS A 52 27.16 -1.41 -9.25
N SER A 53 27.42 -2.58 -9.83
CA SER A 53 26.90 -3.02 -11.11
C SER A 53 26.72 -4.53 -11.15
N ILE A 54 25.66 -4.99 -11.81
CA ILE A 54 25.47 -6.39 -12.23
C ILE A 54 25.07 -6.40 -13.71
N ASP A 55 25.54 -7.40 -14.46
CA ASP A 55 25.08 -7.60 -15.84
C ASP A 55 23.82 -8.47 -15.86
N VAL A 56 22.81 -8.02 -16.59
CA VAL A 56 21.54 -8.72 -16.77
C VAL A 56 21.39 -9.08 -18.24
N ASN A 57 22.14 -10.11 -18.68
CA ASN A 57 22.18 -10.57 -20.07
C ASN A 57 22.45 -9.43 -21.07
N GLY A 58 23.47 -8.60 -20.77
CA GLY A 58 23.85 -7.44 -21.59
C GLY A 58 23.19 -6.12 -21.21
N LEU A 59 22.25 -6.10 -20.27
CA LEU A 59 21.73 -4.86 -19.66
C LEU A 59 22.45 -4.59 -18.35
N PRO A 60 23.21 -3.49 -18.22
CA PRO A 60 23.78 -3.10 -16.94
C PRO A 60 22.66 -2.68 -15.98
N ALA A 61 22.69 -3.21 -14.76
CA ALA A 61 21.95 -2.67 -13.63
C ALA A 61 22.95 -2.07 -12.62
N VAL A 62 22.80 -0.79 -12.30
CA VAL A 62 23.74 -0.04 -11.45
C VAL A 62 23.07 0.54 -10.21
N ALA A 63 23.88 0.77 -9.17
CA ALA A 63 23.43 1.35 -7.92
C ALA A 63 24.54 2.13 -7.21
N SER A 64 24.13 3.00 -6.28
CA SER A 64 25.05 3.66 -5.35
C SER A 64 25.69 2.64 -4.38
N GLY A 65 26.73 3.06 -3.66
CA GLY A 65 27.42 2.18 -2.71
C GLY A 65 26.56 1.74 -1.51
N VAL A 66 25.49 2.48 -1.20
CA VAL A 66 24.62 2.21 -0.03
C VAL A 66 23.58 1.11 -0.28
N VAL A 67 23.28 0.82 -1.55
CA VAL A 67 22.30 -0.21 -1.94
C VAL A 67 22.84 -1.60 -1.65
N ASP A 68 22.03 -2.48 -1.05
CA ASP A 68 22.37 -3.87 -0.78
C ASP A 68 22.58 -4.66 -2.09
N ASP A 69 23.65 -5.46 -2.17
CA ASP A 69 23.98 -6.27 -3.36
C ASP A 69 22.83 -7.20 -3.75
N ARG A 70 22.03 -7.63 -2.77
CA ARG A 70 20.84 -8.47 -3.01
C ARG A 70 19.80 -7.76 -3.88
N ALA A 71 19.72 -6.43 -3.85
CA ALA A 71 18.79 -5.71 -4.71
C ALA A 71 19.19 -5.83 -6.19
N LEU A 72 20.48 -5.72 -6.50
CA LEU A 72 21.00 -5.96 -7.86
C LEU A 72 20.76 -7.39 -8.32
N GLN A 73 21.01 -8.37 -7.43
CA GLN A 73 20.75 -9.78 -7.72
C GLN A 73 19.26 -10.05 -7.95
N ARG A 74 18.39 -9.38 -7.19
CA ARG A 74 16.94 -9.49 -7.34
C ARG A 74 16.45 -8.85 -8.63
N THR A 75 17.02 -7.72 -9.03
CA THR A 75 16.79 -7.13 -10.35
C THR A 75 17.15 -8.10 -11.47
N HIS A 76 18.33 -8.74 -11.39
CA HIS A 76 18.73 -9.77 -12.34
C HIS A 76 17.71 -10.92 -12.40
N GLU A 77 17.30 -11.44 -11.24
CA GLU A 77 16.30 -12.50 -11.16
C GLU A 77 14.98 -12.10 -11.84
N ILE A 78 14.38 -10.98 -11.47
CA ILE A 78 13.08 -10.54 -12.01
C ILE A 78 13.16 -10.37 -13.53
N VAL A 79 14.14 -9.63 -14.03
CA VAL A 79 14.28 -9.34 -15.47
C VAL A 79 14.51 -10.61 -16.29
N THR A 80 15.41 -11.49 -15.84
CA THR A 80 15.73 -12.72 -16.57
C THR A 80 14.57 -13.70 -16.60
N HIS A 81 13.76 -13.78 -15.54
CA HIS A 81 12.57 -14.62 -15.51
C HIS A 81 11.44 -14.03 -16.36
N MET A 82 11.18 -12.72 -16.25
CA MET A 82 10.18 -12.06 -17.09
C MET A 82 10.50 -12.30 -18.58
N LEU A 83 11.74 -12.16 -19.02
CA LEU A 83 12.11 -12.32 -20.44
C LEU A 83 12.60 -13.72 -20.84
N ALA A 84 12.41 -14.74 -20.01
CA ALA A 84 12.91 -16.09 -20.28
C ALA A 84 12.41 -16.69 -21.61
N GLY A 85 11.19 -16.35 -22.03
CA GLY A 85 10.60 -16.75 -23.31
C GLY A 85 10.87 -15.78 -24.47
N ARG A 86 11.54 -14.65 -24.21
CA ARG A 86 11.75 -13.53 -25.16
C ARG A 86 13.17 -12.97 -25.14
N PRO A 87 14.21 -13.78 -25.45
CA PRO A 87 15.58 -13.29 -25.55
C PRO A 87 15.78 -12.25 -26.67
N ASP A 88 14.86 -12.19 -27.63
CA ASP A 88 14.83 -11.16 -28.67
C ASP A 88 14.56 -9.76 -28.10
N ILE A 89 13.72 -9.64 -27.06
CA ILE A 89 13.40 -8.36 -26.42
C ILE A 89 14.62 -7.82 -25.68
N ILE A 90 15.28 -8.64 -24.85
CA ILE A 90 16.44 -8.19 -24.08
C ILE A 90 17.60 -7.79 -25.01
N GLY A 91 17.80 -8.52 -26.12
CA GLY A 91 18.78 -8.12 -27.15
C GLY A 91 18.41 -6.82 -27.89
N ALA A 92 17.12 -6.49 -28.02
CA ALA A 92 16.70 -5.20 -28.56
C ALA A 92 16.90 -4.04 -27.57
N MET A 93 16.73 -4.31 -26.27
CA MET A 93 17.05 -3.36 -25.19
C MET A 93 18.54 -3.05 -25.15
N GLU A 94 19.41 -4.07 -25.23
CA GLU A 94 20.87 -3.92 -25.31
C GLU A 94 21.28 -3.03 -26.49
N LYS A 95 20.79 -3.32 -27.71
CA LYS A 95 21.05 -2.48 -28.90
C LYS A 95 20.57 -1.05 -28.76
N SER A 96 19.52 -0.85 -27.97
CA SER A 96 18.96 0.45 -27.64
C SER A 96 19.68 1.16 -26.49
N LYS A 97 20.77 0.58 -25.99
CA LYS A 97 21.57 1.10 -24.88
C LYS A 97 20.75 1.27 -23.59
N MET A 98 19.78 0.37 -23.36
CA MET A 98 18.99 0.37 -22.14
C MET A 98 19.86 -0.02 -20.94
N TYR A 99 19.59 0.58 -19.79
CA TYR A 99 20.21 0.20 -18.52
C TYR A 99 19.22 0.42 -17.38
N LEU A 100 19.50 -0.22 -16.25
CA LEU A 100 18.65 -0.25 -15.06
C LEU A 100 19.37 0.46 -13.92
N VAL A 101 18.62 1.14 -13.05
CA VAL A 101 19.14 1.82 -11.87
C VAL A 101 18.34 1.42 -10.63
N ILE A 102 19.00 1.29 -9.48
CA ILE A 102 18.33 1.01 -8.20
C ILE A 102 18.41 2.23 -7.31
N ILE A 103 17.23 2.70 -6.87
CA ILE A 103 17.10 3.78 -5.92
C ILE A 103 17.15 3.18 -4.52
N GLY A 104 18.17 3.52 -3.73
CA GLY A 104 18.32 3.00 -2.37
C GLY A 104 17.11 3.30 -1.47
N ARG A 105 16.93 2.49 -0.43
CA ARG A 105 15.77 2.52 0.48
C ARG A 105 15.64 3.82 1.31
N ASP A 106 16.73 4.57 1.40
CA ASP A 106 16.82 5.87 2.06
C ASP A 106 17.25 6.98 1.07
N GLN A 107 17.20 6.69 -0.24
CA GLN A 107 17.40 7.64 -1.33
C GLN A 107 16.07 7.98 -1.98
N VAL A 108 15.95 9.18 -2.53
CA VAL A 108 14.76 9.63 -3.27
C VAL A 108 15.00 9.62 -4.78
N TYR A 109 13.94 9.79 -5.57
CA TYR A 109 14.00 9.71 -7.03
C TYR A 109 15.01 10.69 -7.62
N THR A 110 15.00 11.94 -7.17
CA THR A 110 15.91 12.99 -7.67
C THR A 110 17.34 12.89 -7.12
N ASP A 111 17.66 11.92 -6.26
CA ASP A 111 19.05 11.63 -5.90
C ASP A 111 19.77 10.92 -7.06
N MET A 112 19.03 10.30 -7.98
CA MET A 112 19.62 9.62 -9.13
C MET A 112 20.23 10.65 -10.08
N PRO A 113 21.44 10.42 -10.61
CA PRO A 113 22.08 11.30 -11.57
C PRO A 113 21.15 11.72 -12.71
N GLU A 114 20.40 10.79 -13.28
CA GLU A 114 19.50 10.98 -14.44
C GLU A 114 18.28 11.86 -14.13
N TYR A 115 17.93 12.00 -12.86
CA TYR A 115 16.71 12.69 -12.41
C TYR A 115 16.99 13.93 -11.54
N ARG A 116 18.27 14.25 -11.29
CA ARG A 116 18.68 15.34 -10.37
C ARG A 116 18.16 16.73 -10.73
N ASN A 117 17.85 16.94 -12.00
CA ASN A 117 17.34 18.21 -12.54
C ASN A 117 15.84 18.16 -12.84
N ALA A 118 15.13 17.12 -12.38
CA ALA A 118 13.71 16.99 -12.63
C ALA A 118 12.94 18.16 -11.99
N PRO A 119 11.97 18.76 -12.69
CA PRO A 119 11.16 19.82 -12.12
C PRO A 119 10.26 19.25 -11.01
N ASN A 120 9.98 20.08 -10.00
CA ASN A 120 9.15 19.71 -8.86
C ASN A 120 9.63 18.43 -8.12
N PRO A 121 10.84 18.48 -7.51
CA PRO A 121 11.41 17.32 -6.82
C PRO A 121 10.53 16.83 -5.67
N GLU A 122 9.82 17.73 -4.98
CA GLU A 122 8.94 17.36 -3.87
C GLU A 122 7.81 16.44 -4.35
N TYR A 123 7.09 16.82 -5.42
CA TYR A 123 6.04 16.00 -6.02
C TYR A 123 6.57 14.63 -6.50
N LEU A 124 7.72 14.63 -7.19
CA LEU A 124 8.31 13.41 -7.74
C LEU A 124 8.82 12.47 -6.65
N ASN A 125 9.53 13.00 -5.65
CA ASN A 125 10.07 12.20 -4.55
C ASN A 125 8.96 11.64 -3.66
N GLU A 126 7.83 12.34 -3.55
CA GLU A 126 6.65 11.82 -2.85
C GLU A 126 6.01 10.65 -3.60
N ARG A 127 6.05 10.63 -4.93
CA ARG A 127 5.29 9.63 -5.71
C ARG A 127 6.12 8.48 -6.27
N VAL A 128 7.37 8.73 -6.65
CA VAL A 128 8.10 7.87 -7.57
C VAL A 128 9.13 7.02 -6.82
N ARG A 129 8.97 5.69 -6.92
CA ARG A 129 9.97 4.70 -6.50
C ARG A 129 10.46 3.82 -7.64
N GLY A 130 10.10 4.18 -8.87
CA GLY A 130 10.52 3.50 -10.08
C GLY A 130 9.92 4.19 -11.30
N THR A 131 10.54 3.97 -12.45
CA THR A 131 10.08 4.48 -13.74
C THR A 131 10.50 3.53 -14.85
N GLY A 132 9.59 3.27 -15.79
CA GLY A 132 9.90 2.61 -17.05
C GLY A 132 10.65 3.51 -18.03
N GLY A 133 11.48 2.92 -18.89
CA GLY A 133 12.21 3.65 -19.93
C GLY A 133 13.73 3.53 -19.79
N ARG A 134 14.47 4.57 -20.25
CA ARG A 134 15.94 4.62 -20.25
C ARG A 134 16.43 5.77 -19.33
N PRO A 135 16.96 5.48 -18.14
CA PRO A 135 17.01 4.16 -17.50
C PRO A 135 15.65 3.69 -17.00
N THR A 136 15.55 2.39 -16.73
CA THR A 136 14.46 1.86 -15.90
C THR A 136 14.91 1.89 -14.45
N SER A 137 14.08 2.39 -13.54
CA SER A 137 14.44 2.50 -12.13
C SER A 137 13.57 1.66 -11.21
N PHE A 138 14.16 1.13 -10.13
CA PHE A 138 13.49 0.29 -9.13
C PHE A 138 13.86 0.71 -7.70
N GLY A 139 12.90 0.70 -6.78
CA GLY A 139 13.14 0.95 -5.36
C GLY A 139 13.73 -0.28 -4.67
N GLU A 140 14.84 -0.10 -3.94
CA GLU A 140 15.50 -1.16 -3.18
C GLU A 140 14.57 -1.85 -2.18
N GLU A 141 13.78 -1.07 -1.44
CA GLU A 141 12.84 -1.59 -0.46
C GLU A 141 11.77 -2.48 -1.08
N ASN A 142 11.32 -2.17 -2.30
CA ASN A 142 10.34 -2.97 -3.01
C ASN A 142 10.96 -4.26 -3.57
N LEU A 143 12.15 -4.15 -4.19
CA LEU A 143 12.89 -5.31 -4.68
C LEU A 143 13.12 -6.32 -3.54
N LEU A 144 13.50 -5.83 -2.37
CA LEU A 144 13.86 -6.67 -1.23
C LEU A 144 12.68 -7.01 -0.30
N SER A 145 11.45 -6.59 -0.65
CA SER A 145 10.27 -6.74 0.21
C SER A 145 10.55 -6.25 1.64
N LEU A 146 11.17 -5.09 1.82
CA LEU A 146 11.49 -4.58 3.15
C LEU A 146 10.21 -4.10 3.87
N PRO A 147 10.11 -4.24 5.21
CA PRO A 147 8.91 -3.84 5.96
C PRO A 147 8.58 -2.34 5.96
N ILE A 148 9.45 -1.53 5.38
CA ILE A 148 9.31 -0.07 5.23
C ILE A 148 8.87 0.32 3.81
N ASP A 149 8.59 -0.67 2.96
CA ASP A 149 8.06 -0.44 1.63
C ASP A 149 6.60 0.01 1.71
N ARG A 150 6.30 1.16 1.12
CA ARG A 150 4.91 1.62 0.97
C ARG A 150 4.17 0.94 -0.20
N TYR A 151 4.92 0.21 -1.03
CA TYR A 151 4.48 -0.65 -2.12
C TYR A 151 4.52 -2.15 -1.76
N ASP A 152 4.40 -2.47 -0.46
CA ASP A 152 4.52 -3.81 0.11
C ASP A 152 3.54 -4.88 -0.39
N ASP A 153 2.56 -4.49 -1.21
CA ASP A 153 1.53 -5.33 -1.82
C ASP A 153 1.58 -5.33 -3.37
N GLU A 154 2.64 -4.79 -3.98
CA GLU A 154 2.93 -4.90 -5.41
C GLU A 154 4.42 -5.00 -5.74
N SER A 155 4.77 -5.37 -6.97
CA SER A 155 6.14 -5.21 -7.48
C SER A 155 6.24 -4.04 -8.46
N ILE A 156 6.82 -2.93 -7.99
CA ILE A 156 7.23 -1.79 -8.83
C ILE A 156 8.24 -2.26 -9.88
N GLY A 157 9.15 -3.17 -9.51
CA GLY A 157 10.10 -3.76 -10.45
C GLY A 157 9.44 -4.41 -11.67
N VAL A 158 8.38 -5.19 -11.46
CA VAL A 158 7.61 -5.81 -12.55
C VAL A 158 6.83 -4.76 -13.35
N HIS A 159 6.20 -3.79 -12.68
CA HIS A 159 5.44 -2.71 -13.31
C HIS A 159 6.30 -1.88 -14.27
N GLU A 160 7.39 -1.32 -13.76
CA GLU A 160 8.24 -0.40 -14.53
C GLU A 160 9.03 -1.12 -15.63
N PHE A 161 9.39 -2.39 -15.39
CA PHE A 161 9.98 -3.18 -16.44
C PHE A 161 8.96 -3.57 -17.52
N ALA A 162 7.68 -3.73 -17.20
CA ALA A 162 6.63 -3.92 -18.18
C ALA A 162 6.49 -2.71 -19.12
N HIS A 163 6.56 -1.47 -18.60
CA HIS A 163 6.64 -0.24 -19.41
C HIS A 163 7.87 -0.24 -20.35
N THR A 164 8.99 -0.75 -19.86
CA THR A 164 10.23 -0.83 -20.65
C THR A 164 10.12 -1.89 -21.77
N ILE A 165 9.46 -3.01 -21.48
CA ILE A 165 9.08 -4.03 -22.48
C ILE A 165 8.13 -3.43 -23.52
N ASP A 166 7.11 -2.69 -23.09
CA ASP A 166 6.16 -2.00 -23.96
C ASP A 166 6.87 -1.08 -24.97
N SER A 167 7.71 -0.17 -24.48
CA SER A 167 8.56 0.72 -25.29
C SER A 167 9.48 -0.03 -26.26
N THR A 168 9.95 -1.21 -25.87
CA THR A 168 10.81 -2.03 -26.73
C THR A 168 10.01 -2.74 -27.82
N LEU A 169 8.84 -3.29 -27.49
CA LEU A 169 7.93 -3.92 -28.45
C LEU A 169 7.44 -2.92 -29.50
N HIS A 170 7.17 -1.68 -29.12
CA HIS A 170 6.85 -0.59 -30.06
C HIS A 170 7.90 -0.40 -31.17
N ARG A 171 9.17 -0.71 -30.90
CA ARG A 171 10.27 -0.59 -31.86
C ARG A 171 10.51 -1.88 -32.66
N MET A 172 10.06 -3.01 -32.16
CA MET A 172 10.26 -4.33 -32.75
C MET A 172 9.09 -4.81 -33.62
N ASP A 173 7.87 -4.42 -33.25
CA ASP A 173 6.62 -4.86 -33.87
C ASP A 173 5.71 -3.66 -34.15
N GLU A 174 5.54 -3.34 -35.43
CA GLU A 174 4.70 -2.22 -35.89
C GLU A 174 3.23 -2.35 -35.47
N ASN A 175 2.75 -3.56 -35.19
CA ASN A 175 1.36 -3.80 -34.81
C ASN A 175 1.13 -3.71 -33.30
N TRP A 176 2.18 -3.76 -32.48
CA TRP A 176 2.07 -3.86 -31.03
C TRP A 176 1.18 -2.78 -30.42
N ARG A 177 1.43 -1.51 -30.78
CA ARG A 177 0.63 -0.37 -30.29
C ARG A 177 -0.86 -0.53 -30.57
N SER A 178 -1.18 -0.98 -31.79
CA SER A 178 -2.57 -1.16 -32.21
C SER A 178 -3.25 -2.33 -31.48
N THR A 179 -2.52 -3.42 -31.26
CA THR A 179 -2.99 -4.57 -30.50
C THR A 179 -3.26 -4.20 -29.05
N LEU A 180 -2.29 -3.57 -28.37
CA LEU A 180 -2.44 -3.14 -26.99
C LEU A 180 -3.61 -2.16 -26.83
N GLN A 181 -3.68 -1.14 -27.69
CA GLN A 181 -4.76 -0.15 -27.66
C GLN A 181 -6.14 -0.78 -27.89
N LYS A 182 -6.23 -1.78 -28.77
CA LYS A 182 -7.48 -2.49 -29.03
C LYS A 182 -7.92 -3.31 -27.81
N THR A 183 -7.00 -4.08 -27.23
CA THR A 183 -7.29 -4.89 -26.03
C THR A 183 -7.70 -4.01 -24.86
N TYR A 184 -6.97 -2.91 -24.62
CA TYR A 184 -7.33 -1.90 -23.64
C TYR A 184 -8.76 -1.37 -23.84
N ARG A 185 -9.12 -0.94 -25.07
CA ARG A 185 -10.47 -0.43 -25.35
C ARG A 185 -11.55 -1.48 -25.10
N VAL A 186 -11.31 -2.74 -25.47
CA VAL A 186 -12.26 -3.83 -25.18
C VAL A 186 -12.50 -3.97 -23.68
N ALA A 187 -11.44 -3.89 -22.86
CA ALA A 187 -11.57 -3.94 -21.40
C ALA A 187 -12.37 -2.74 -20.87
N MET A 188 -12.08 -1.53 -21.35
CA MET A 188 -12.80 -0.31 -20.93
C MET A 188 -14.28 -0.31 -21.37
N ASP A 189 -14.57 -0.76 -22.59
CA ASP A 189 -15.94 -0.86 -23.12
C ASP A 189 -16.79 -1.88 -22.35
N GLN A 190 -16.16 -2.87 -21.71
CA GLN A 190 -16.79 -3.82 -20.79
C GLN A 190 -16.96 -3.27 -19.37
N GLY A 191 -16.48 -2.05 -19.11
CA GLY A 191 -16.48 -1.45 -17.78
C GLY A 191 -15.49 -2.09 -16.82
N LEU A 192 -14.45 -2.76 -17.31
CA LEU A 192 -13.38 -3.29 -16.46
C LEU A 192 -12.49 -2.16 -15.93
N TYR A 193 -11.86 -2.39 -14.78
CA TYR A 193 -10.92 -1.46 -14.15
C TYR A 193 -11.51 -0.08 -13.86
N GLN A 194 -12.83 0.03 -13.73
CA GLN A 194 -13.48 1.27 -13.33
C GLN A 194 -12.83 1.82 -12.07
N ASN A 195 -12.47 3.10 -12.15
CA ASN A 195 -11.74 3.84 -11.14
C ASN A 195 -10.33 3.37 -10.78
N ALA A 196 -9.78 2.35 -11.46
CA ALA A 196 -8.42 1.87 -11.23
C ALA A 196 -7.39 2.53 -12.15
N TYR A 197 -6.11 2.42 -11.79
CA TYR A 197 -4.96 3.01 -12.46
C TYR A 197 -4.77 2.43 -13.87
N ALA A 198 -5.06 1.13 -14.02
CA ALA A 198 -5.14 0.44 -15.31
C ALA A 198 -6.09 1.10 -16.32
N ALA A 199 -7.12 1.85 -15.88
CA ALA A 199 -8.04 2.55 -16.78
C ALA A 199 -7.55 3.94 -17.22
N SER A 200 -6.39 4.39 -16.76
CA SER A 200 -5.89 5.73 -17.11
C SER A 200 -5.43 5.79 -18.57
N ASN A 201 -4.69 4.79 -19.06
CA ASN A 201 -4.25 4.66 -20.43
C ASN A 201 -3.77 3.23 -20.74
N ALA A 202 -3.50 2.96 -22.02
CA ALA A 202 -3.13 1.63 -22.48
C ALA A 202 -1.77 1.11 -21.97
N ALA A 203 -0.84 2.00 -21.60
CA ALA A 203 0.46 1.60 -21.06
C ALA A 203 0.32 1.17 -19.59
N GLU A 204 -0.43 1.91 -18.77
CA GLU A 204 -0.72 1.51 -17.38
C GLU A 204 -1.56 0.24 -17.34
N TYR A 205 -2.54 0.12 -18.24
CA TYR A 205 -3.27 -1.13 -18.44
C TYR A 205 -2.31 -2.31 -18.66
N TRP A 206 -1.32 -2.15 -19.55
CA TRP A 206 -0.32 -3.19 -19.81
C TRP A 206 0.49 -3.53 -18.55
N ALA A 207 1.01 -2.53 -17.84
CA ALA A 207 1.84 -2.77 -16.67
C ALA A 207 1.06 -3.50 -15.55
N GLU A 208 -0.17 -3.09 -15.28
CA GLU A 208 -1.05 -3.67 -14.26
C GLU A 208 -1.44 -5.12 -14.58
N ILE A 209 -1.83 -5.41 -15.83
CA ILE A 209 -2.16 -6.81 -16.21
C ILE A 209 -0.92 -7.70 -16.20
N VAL A 210 0.28 -7.16 -16.43
CA VAL A 210 1.54 -7.90 -16.31
C VAL A 210 1.85 -8.19 -14.85
N GLN A 211 1.71 -7.23 -13.94
CA GLN A 211 1.85 -7.47 -12.50
C GLN A 211 0.88 -8.56 -12.04
N ALA A 212 -0.38 -8.49 -12.47
CA ALA A 212 -1.39 -9.48 -12.11
C ALA A 212 -1.04 -10.86 -12.67
N TYR A 213 -0.56 -10.93 -13.91
CA TYR A 213 -0.10 -12.18 -14.52
C TYR A 213 1.07 -12.82 -13.77
N PHE A 214 1.89 -12.04 -13.07
CA PHE A 214 2.98 -12.54 -12.23
C PHE A 214 2.66 -12.56 -10.73
N ASP A 215 1.40 -12.41 -10.33
CA ASP A 215 0.91 -12.46 -8.94
C ASP A 215 1.49 -11.39 -8.00
N CYS A 216 1.74 -10.20 -8.53
CA CYS A 216 2.32 -9.09 -7.78
C CYS A 216 1.62 -7.75 -8.05
N ASN A 217 0.33 -7.78 -8.39
CA ASN A 217 -0.46 -6.56 -8.50
C ASN A 217 -1.16 -6.22 -7.19
N ARG A 218 -1.15 -4.94 -6.85
CA ARG A 218 -1.89 -4.40 -5.72
C ARG A 218 -3.39 -4.40 -6.01
N VAL A 219 -4.19 -4.53 -4.96
CA VAL A 219 -5.65 -4.58 -5.08
C VAL A 219 -6.37 -3.71 -4.06
N ASN A 220 -7.59 -3.29 -4.41
CA ASN A 220 -8.61 -2.73 -3.52
C ASN A 220 -8.15 -1.49 -2.72
N ASN A 221 -7.56 -0.50 -3.41
CA ASN A 221 -7.29 0.83 -2.84
C ASN A 221 -7.72 1.94 -3.82
N TRP A 222 -7.44 3.20 -3.47
CA TRP A 222 -7.89 4.45 -4.15
C TRP A 222 -7.73 4.44 -5.68
N ASN A 223 -6.79 3.66 -6.20
CA ASN A 223 -6.54 3.51 -7.62
C ASN A 223 -6.28 2.06 -8.07
N HIS A 224 -6.56 1.01 -7.29
CA HIS A 224 -6.41 -0.38 -7.75
C HIS A 224 -7.72 -1.16 -7.63
N GLY A 225 -7.98 -1.98 -8.67
CA GLY A 225 -9.14 -2.86 -8.74
C GLY A 225 -8.95 -4.18 -7.98
N PRO A 226 -9.79 -5.19 -8.22
CA PRO A 226 -9.79 -6.45 -7.46
C PRO A 226 -8.83 -7.53 -7.99
N VAL A 227 -8.00 -7.23 -8.99
CA VAL A 227 -7.21 -8.22 -9.74
C VAL A 227 -5.74 -8.17 -9.32
N GLY A 228 -5.32 -9.15 -8.53
CA GLY A 228 -3.96 -9.29 -7.99
C GLY A 228 -3.17 -10.47 -8.57
N THR A 229 -3.86 -11.51 -9.06
CA THR A 229 -3.24 -12.78 -9.48
C THR A 229 -3.57 -13.18 -10.91
N ARG A 230 -2.77 -14.09 -11.47
CA ARG A 230 -2.92 -14.62 -12.83
C ARG A 230 -4.29 -15.27 -13.02
N GLU A 231 -4.74 -16.02 -12.03
CA GLU A 231 -6.05 -16.67 -12.02
C GLU A 231 -7.19 -15.67 -11.99
N GLN A 232 -7.05 -14.60 -11.20
CA GLN A 232 -8.03 -13.51 -11.16
C GLN A 232 -8.06 -12.78 -12.50
N LEU A 233 -6.90 -12.44 -13.07
CA LEU A 233 -6.79 -11.79 -14.38
C LEU A 233 -7.48 -12.62 -15.46
N ARG A 234 -7.22 -13.93 -15.52
CA ARG A 234 -7.84 -14.82 -16.50
C ARG A 234 -9.37 -14.82 -16.44
N ARG A 235 -9.96 -14.64 -15.25
CA ARG A 235 -11.41 -14.60 -15.05
C ARG A 235 -12.00 -13.22 -15.31
N TYR A 236 -11.31 -12.17 -14.85
CA TYR A 236 -11.77 -10.79 -14.91
C TYR A 236 -11.56 -10.16 -16.28
N ASP A 237 -10.37 -10.36 -16.86
CA ASP A 237 -9.96 -9.83 -18.16
C ASP A 237 -9.23 -10.92 -18.98
N PRO A 238 -9.99 -11.85 -19.59
CA PRO A 238 -9.40 -12.93 -20.37
C PRO A 238 -8.63 -12.43 -21.60
N ALA A 239 -9.00 -11.27 -22.17
CA ALA A 239 -8.29 -10.70 -23.30
C ALA A 239 -6.91 -10.16 -22.90
N GLY A 240 -6.83 -9.45 -21.77
CA GLY A 240 -5.57 -9.02 -21.16
C GLY A 240 -4.68 -10.21 -20.78
N TYR A 241 -5.25 -11.24 -20.15
CA TYR A 241 -4.52 -12.48 -19.85
C TYR A 241 -3.88 -13.10 -21.10
N GLU A 242 -4.65 -13.24 -22.19
CA GLU A 242 -4.13 -13.81 -23.44
C GLU A 242 -3.09 -12.90 -24.11
N LEU A 243 -3.24 -11.57 -24.01
CA LEU A 243 -2.23 -10.62 -24.48
C LEU A 243 -0.89 -10.87 -23.78
N VAL A 244 -0.86 -10.90 -22.45
CA VAL A 244 0.36 -11.12 -21.67
C VAL A 244 0.98 -12.49 -22.00
N ARG A 245 0.16 -13.56 -21.98
CA ARG A 245 0.61 -14.92 -22.30
C ARG A 245 1.28 -15.03 -23.67
N ASN A 246 0.69 -14.38 -24.69
CA ASN A 246 1.21 -14.41 -26.06
C ASN A 246 2.48 -13.57 -26.26
N ILE A 247 2.66 -12.50 -25.48
CA ILE A 247 3.88 -11.69 -25.52
C ILE A 247 5.04 -12.38 -24.83
N PHE A 248 4.84 -12.90 -23.63
CA PHE A 248 5.93 -13.46 -22.83
C PHE A 248 6.36 -14.86 -23.28
N LYS A 249 5.46 -15.66 -23.89
CA LYS A 249 5.77 -16.97 -24.50
C LYS A 249 6.56 -17.91 -23.57
N LEU A 250 6.31 -17.84 -22.27
CA LEU A 250 6.96 -18.70 -21.29
C LEU A 250 6.57 -20.17 -21.54
N ARG A 251 7.58 -21.04 -21.61
CA ARG A 251 7.37 -22.48 -21.62
C ARG A 251 6.99 -22.96 -20.20
N PRO A 252 6.43 -24.18 -20.04
CA PRO A 252 6.10 -24.71 -18.72
C PRO A 252 7.29 -24.76 -17.74
N ASP A 253 8.52 -24.99 -18.23
CA ASP A 253 9.76 -24.96 -17.43
C ASP A 253 10.22 -23.54 -17.05
N GLN A 254 9.61 -22.51 -17.65
CA GLN A 254 9.89 -21.09 -17.47
C GLN A 254 8.70 -20.35 -16.84
N ASP A 255 7.67 -21.08 -16.40
CA ASP A 255 6.45 -20.49 -15.86
C ASP A 255 6.72 -19.86 -14.49
N TRP A 256 7.17 -18.61 -14.51
CA TRP A 256 7.56 -17.86 -13.34
C TRP A 256 6.37 -17.13 -12.70
N ARG A 257 6.40 -17.03 -11.37
CA ARG A 257 5.51 -16.22 -10.55
C ARG A 257 6.37 -15.42 -9.57
N TYR A 258 5.97 -14.19 -9.31
CA TYR A 258 6.67 -13.35 -8.35
C TYR A 258 6.67 -14.02 -6.98
N THR A 259 7.85 -14.11 -6.37
CA THR A 259 8.02 -14.73 -5.05
C THR A 259 8.47 -13.66 -4.06
N TRP A 260 7.63 -13.32 -3.10
CA TRP A 260 7.97 -12.39 -2.02
C TRP A 260 9.14 -12.91 -1.19
N LEU A 261 10.10 -12.04 -0.84
CA LEU A 261 11.26 -12.45 -0.05
C LEU A 261 10.91 -12.62 1.44
N GLN A 262 9.83 -12.00 1.89
CA GLN A 262 9.25 -12.16 3.20
C GLN A 262 7.75 -11.78 3.18
N PRO A 263 6.95 -12.29 4.13
CA PRO A 263 5.57 -11.84 4.31
C PRO A 263 5.54 -10.37 4.72
N LEU A 264 4.67 -9.59 4.06
CA LEU A 264 4.37 -8.21 4.41
C LEU A 264 2.84 -7.99 4.49
N PRO A 265 2.37 -7.07 5.36
CA PRO A 265 3.16 -6.39 6.39
C PRO A 265 3.63 -7.36 7.48
N ASN A 266 4.69 -7.00 8.20
CA ASN A 266 5.18 -7.76 9.36
C ASN A 266 5.55 -6.82 10.52
N VAL A 267 6.00 -7.39 11.64
CA VAL A 267 6.43 -6.64 12.84
C VAL A 267 7.94 -6.77 13.00
N ILE A 268 8.62 -5.63 13.10
CA ILE A 268 10.07 -5.54 13.28
C ILE A 268 10.40 -4.56 14.44
N PRO A 269 11.64 -4.52 14.92
CA PRO A 269 12.11 -3.40 15.73
C PRO A 269 11.97 -2.06 14.96
N PRO A 270 11.65 -0.94 15.64
CA PRO A 270 11.56 0.36 14.97
C PRO A 270 12.84 0.73 14.22
N PRO A 271 12.77 1.03 12.91
CA PRO A 271 13.93 1.47 12.16
C PRO A 271 14.42 2.85 12.63
N GLU A 272 15.73 3.02 12.74
CA GLU A 272 16.38 4.24 13.27
C GLU A 272 15.91 5.52 12.56
N LYS A 273 15.66 5.45 11.24
CA LYS A 273 15.26 6.59 10.43
C LYS A 273 13.95 7.26 10.85
N PHE A 274 13.10 6.56 11.60
CA PHE A 274 11.83 7.12 12.08
C PHE A 274 11.97 7.84 13.43
N GLY A 275 13.15 7.79 14.08
CA GLY A 275 13.39 8.48 15.35
C GLY A 275 12.42 8.04 16.48
N ILE A 276 11.94 6.80 16.42
CA ILE A 276 11.00 6.25 17.40
C ILE A 276 11.72 6.07 18.76
N ASP A 277 11.08 6.52 19.84
CA ASP A 277 11.63 6.40 21.19
C ASP A 277 11.98 4.93 21.52
N PRO A 278 13.17 4.64 22.11
CA PRO A 278 13.60 3.28 22.44
C PRO A 278 12.66 2.51 23.39
N PHE A 279 11.70 3.19 24.03
CA PHE A 279 10.60 2.54 24.74
C PHE A 279 9.83 1.56 23.85
N TYR A 280 9.61 1.91 22.58
CA TYR A 280 8.93 1.04 21.63
C TYR A 280 9.91 0.02 21.06
N THR A 281 9.52 -1.25 21.12
CA THR A 281 10.35 -2.36 20.63
C THR A 281 9.75 -3.04 19.40
N LYS A 282 8.56 -2.63 18.99
CA LYS A 282 7.81 -3.18 17.86
C LYS A 282 7.30 -2.08 16.95
N PHE A 283 7.32 -2.36 15.66
CA PHE A 283 6.95 -1.47 14.58
C PHE A 283 6.33 -2.25 13.42
N THR A 284 5.28 -1.71 12.84
CA THR A 284 4.78 -2.09 11.51
C THR A 284 4.35 -0.83 10.76
N TYR A 285 4.34 -0.89 9.42
CA TYR A 285 4.17 0.29 8.56
C TYR A 285 2.84 0.20 7.80
N ALA A 286 1.84 0.96 8.26
CA ALA A 286 0.49 0.90 7.71
C ALA A 286 0.31 1.98 6.63
N ARG A 287 0.67 1.66 5.38
CA ARG A 287 0.63 2.63 4.25
C ARG A 287 1.30 3.96 4.63
N GLU A 288 2.55 3.87 5.06
CA GLU A 288 3.34 5.00 5.55
C GLU A 288 3.04 5.53 6.96
N LEU A 289 1.97 5.08 7.63
CA LEU A 289 1.75 5.43 9.04
C LEU A 289 2.53 4.47 9.97
N PRO A 290 3.43 4.96 10.84
CA PRO A 290 4.04 4.14 11.88
C PRO A 290 3.00 3.62 12.87
N VAL A 291 2.98 2.30 13.08
CA VAL A 291 2.25 1.64 14.16
C VAL A 291 3.28 1.01 15.09
N VAL A 292 3.31 1.46 16.34
CA VAL A 292 4.34 1.07 17.31
C VAL A 292 3.75 0.44 18.56
N GLY A 293 4.55 -0.37 19.24
CA GLY A 293 4.15 -0.98 20.51
C GLY A 293 5.36 -1.46 21.30
N ARG A 294 5.11 -1.80 22.56
CA ARG A 294 6.10 -2.46 23.44
C ARG A 294 5.53 -3.78 23.95
N GLY A 295 4.50 -3.72 24.79
CA GLY A 295 3.85 -4.90 25.36
C GLY A 295 2.85 -5.60 24.44
N ALA A 296 2.27 -4.90 23.46
CA ALA A 296 1.26 -5.44 22.57
C ALA A 296 1.75 -6.63 21.72
N SER A 297 0.85 -7.56 21.42
CA SER A 297 1.13 -8.70 20.56
C SER A 297 1.39 -8.30 19.09
N ASP A 298 2.18 -9.10 18.36
CA ASP A 298 2.43 -8.83 16.93
C ASP A 298 1.13 -8.93 16.11
N ALA A 299 0.25 -9.86 16.49
CA ALA A 299 -1.08 -10.01 15.89
C ALA A 299 -1.92 -8.74 16.06
N ALA A 300 -1.86 -8.06 17.22
CA ALA A 300 -2.55 -6.79 17.42
C ALA A 300 -1.97 -5.68 16.54
N LEU A 301 -0.64 -5.55 16.43
CA LEU A 301 -0.03 -4.56 15.53
C LEU A 301 -0.43 -4.80 14.06
N LEU A 302 -0.41 -6.06 13.61
CA LEU A 302 -0.80 -6.40 12.24
C LEU A 302 -2.29 -6.18 11.98
N LYS A 303 -3.15 -6.48 12.96
CA LYS A 303 -4.58 -6.18 12.86
C LYS A 303 -4.84 -4.67 12.84
N ALA A 304 -4.07 -3.88 13.59
CA ALA A 304 -4.15 -2.43 13.54
C ALA A 304 -3.74 -1.90 12.15
N ASN A 305 -2.62 -2.42 11.62
CA ASN A 305 -2.16 -2.11 10.27
C ASN A 305 -3.25 -2.42 9.22
N ASP A 306 -3.77 -3.64 9.20
CA ASP A 306 -4.85 -4.07 8.30
C ASP A 306 -6.10 -3.16 8.41
N THR A 307 -6.49 -2.80 9.63
CA THR A 307 -7.65 -1.94 9.88
C THR A 307 -7.43 -0.52 9.34
N ILE A 308 -6.24 0.07 9.55
CA ILE A 308 -5.87 1.38 8.99
C ILE A 308 -5.86 1.34 7.45
N ARG A 309 -5.23 0.31 6.86
CA ARG A 309 -5.16 0.14 5.40
C ARG A 309 -6.55 0.08 4.78
N LYS A 310 -7.48 -0.60 5.44
CA LYS A 310 -8.87 -0.71 4.99
C LYS A 310 -9.61 0.59 5.20
N LEU A 311 -9.63 1.15 6.42
CA LEU A 311 -10.31 2.42 6.70
C LEU A 311 -9.94 3.54 5.70
N PHE A 312 -8.67 3.61 5.30
CA PHE A 312 -8.17 4.60 4.35
C PHE A 312 -7.90 4.05 2.94
N ALA A 313 -8.48 2.90 2.58
CA ALA A 313 -8.26 2.27 1.28
C ALA A 313 -8.56 3.25 0.14
N TYR A 314 -9.65 4.00 0.24
CA TYR A 314 -10.10 4.98 -0.77
C TYR A 314 -9.94 6.44 -0.30
N ARG A 315 -9.35 6.67 0.87
CA ARG A 315 -9.16 8.00 1.50
C ARG A 315 -7.73 8.20 2.00
N HIS A 316 -6.75 7.78 1.21
CA HIS A 316 -5.35 7.93 1.59
C HIS A 316 -4.93 9.41 1.73
N ASP A 317 -5.65 10.35 1.09
CA ASP A 317 -5.49 11.79 1.31
C ASP A 317 -5.66 12.21 2.79
N MET A 318 -6.63 11.61 3.50
CA MET A 318 -6.82 11.84 4.93
C MET A 318 -5.66 11.27 5.74
N LEU A 319 -5.28 10.00 5.48
CA LEU A 319 -4.18 9.34 6.17
C LEU A 319 -2.86 10.10 5.95
N LYS A 320 -2.63 10.58 4.72
CA LYS A 320 -1.44 11.32 4.34
C LYS A 320 -1.30 12.64 5.09
N THR A 321 -2.41 13.27 5.47
CA THR A 321 -2.39 14.46 6.33
C THR A 321 -1.73 14.14 7.67
N PHE A 322 -2.15 13.05 8.33
CA PHE A 322 -1.54 12.61 9.58
C PHE A 322 -0.07 12.18 9.40
N ILE A 323 0.25 11.47 8.32
CA ILE A 323 1.63 11.06 8.01
C ILE A 323 2.55 12.28 7.87
N ASN A 324 2.12 13.31 7.13
CA ASN A 324 2.89 14.53 6.89
C ASN A 324 3.09 15.35 8.18
N GLU A 325 2.18 15.25 9.13
CA GLU A 325 2.34 15.83 10.46
C GLU A 325 3.33 15.05 11.34
N GLY A 326 3.70 13.83 10.96
CA GLY A 326 4.55 12.93 11.74
C GLY A 326 3.76 12.10 12.75
N ALA A 327 2.49 11.81 12.47
CA ALA A 327 1.65 11.04 13.36
C ALA A 327 2.07 9.58 13.47
N LYS A 328 1.74 8.94 14.60
CA LYS A 328 1.83 7.49 14.79
C LYS A 328 0.65 6.94 15.58
N LEU A 329 0.38 5.64 15.39
CA LEU A 329 -0.51 4.89 16.25
C LEU A 329 0.30 4.05 17.24
N VAL A 330 -0.01 4.16 18.53
CA VAL A 330 0.53 3.32 19.59
C VAL A 330 -0.51 2.25 19.94
N VAL A 331 -0.08 0.98 19.93
CA VAL A 331 -0.86 -0.14 20.45
C VAL A 331 -0.31 -0.54 21.82
N LEU A 332 -1.10 -0.36 22.86
CA LEU A 332 -0.77 -0.71 24.24
C LEU A 332 -0.96 -2.21 24.48
N GLY A 333 -0.02 -2.84 25.18
CA GLY A 333 -0.21 -4.17 25.76
C GLY A 333 -1.22 -4.17 26.90
N THR A 334 -1.66 -5.36 27.33
CA THR A 334 -2.73 -5.55 28.35
C THR A 334 -2.57 -4.74 29.65
N ASP A 335 -1.35 -4.44 30.09
CA ASP A 335 -1.08 -3.76 31.37
C ASP A 335 -0.53 -2.33 31.23
N GLU A 336 -0.40 -1.83 29.99
CA GLU A 336 0.15 -0.49 29.70
C GLU A 336 -0.95 0.58 29.70
N LYS A 337 -0.64 1.83 30.05
CA LYS A 337 -1.60 2.96 29.96
C LYS A 337 -0.96 4.15 29.30
N VAL A 338 -1.75 5.15 28.92
CA VAL A 338 -1.25 6.33 28.22
C VAL A 338 -0.13 7.04 29.01
N ALA A 339 -0.23 7.12 30.35
CA ALA A 339 0.83 7.70 31.17
C ALA A 339 2.17 6.93 31.21
N ASP A 340 2.22 5.68 30.73
CA ASP A 340 3.48 4.93 30.61
C ASP A 340 4.29 5.36 29.37
N LEU A 341 3.64 6.02 28.41
CA LEU A 341 4.21 6.39 27.13
C LEU A 341 5.15 7.61 27.25
N PRO A 342 6.30 7.62 26.57
CA PRO A 342 7.25 8.74 26.59
C PRO A 342 6.64 10.10 26.22
N GLU A 343 5.75 10.12 25.24
CA GLU A 343 5.10 11.29 24.68
C GLU A 343 4.20 11.98 25.69
N PHE A 344 3.64 11.21 26.64
CA PHE A 344 2.64 11.70 27.57
C PHE A 344 3.22 12.06 28.94
N ARG A 345 4.55 11.97 29.10
CA ARG A 345 5.22 12.35 30.34
C ARG A 345 5.09 13.85 30.59
N GLY A 346 4.50 14.21 31.73
CA GLY A 346 4.41 15.60 32.19
C GLY A 346 3.22 16.38 31.64
N ILE A 347 2.31 15.73 30.92
CA ILE A 347 0.99 16.29 30.59
C ILE A 347 0.15 16.39 31.86
N VAL A 348 -0.49 17.54 32.07
CA VAL A 348 -1.25 17.88 33.28
C VAL A 348 -2.53 18.67 32.97
N ASP A 349 -3.00 18.63 31.73
CA ASP A 349 -4.26 19.25 31.31
C ASP A 349 -5.47 18.52 31.92
N GLU A 350 -6.57 19.25 32.14
CA GLU A 350 -7.75 18.75 32.86
C GLU A 350 -8.48 17.63 32.11
N ASP A 351 -8.35 17.58 30.79
CA ASP A 351 -8.99 16.61 29.91
C ASP A 351 -8.17 15.31 29.73
N PHE A 352 -6.99 15.21 30.35
CA PHE A 352 -6.12 14.04 30.24
C PHE A 352 -6.37 13.03 31.36
N ASP A 353 -6.81 11.84 30.97
CA ASP A 353 -6.87 10.68 31.86
C ASP A 353 -5.58 9.84 31.74
N PRO A 354 -4.65 9.91 32.71
CA PRO A 354 -3.40 9.15 32.67
C PRO A 354 -3.60 7.63 32.76
N LEU A 355 -4.76 7.18 33.25
CA LEU A 355 -5.10 5.76 33.38
C LEU A 355 -5.82 5.21 32.15
N SER A 356 -6.22 6.07 31.22
CA SER A 356 -6.85 5.65 29.98
C SER A 356 -5.94 4.72 29.19
N ARG A 357 -6.55 3.80 28.44
CA ARG A 357 -5.91 2.91 27.47
C ARG A 357 -6.29 3.28 26.03
N VAL A 358 -6.95 4.42 25.86
CA VAL A 358 -7.34 5.01 24.58
C VAL A 358 -7.04 6.49 24.63
N GLN A 359 -6.44 7.00 23.57
CA GLN A 359 -6.22 8.42 23.38
C GLN A 359 -6.52 8.78 21.93
N GLU A 360 -7.50 9.68 21.78
CA GLU A 360 -7.78 10.34 20.51
C GLU A 360 -6.56 11.14 20.04
N TYR A 361 -6.51 11.47 18.74
CA TYR A 361 -5.37 12.19 18.19
C TYR A 361 -5.07 13.47 18.97
N ARG A 362 -3.84 13.57 19.47
CA ARG A 362 -3.32 14.78 20.10
C ARG A 362 -2.29 15.42 19.18
N ALA A 363 -2.56 16.63 18.69
CA ALA A 363 -1.71 17.29 17.69
C ALA A 363 -0.30 17.65 18.20
N ASP A 364 -0.16 17.89 19.50
CA ASP A 364 1.11 18.26 20.14
C ASP A 364 2.03 17.05 20.39
N THR A 365 1.49 15.85 20.63
CA THR A 365 2.28 14.59 20.62
C THR A 365 2.19 13.80 19.34
N LYS A 366 1.34 14.20 18.39
CA LYS A 366 1.14 13.56 17.09
C LYS A 366 0.87 12.07 17.23
N THR A 367 0.05 11.71 18.22
CA THR A 367 -0.08 10.30 18.65
C THR A 367 -1.54 9.93 18.82
N PHE A 368 -1.91 8.79 18.26
CA PHE A 368 -3.10 8.02 18.58
C PHE A 368 -2.71 6.88 19.53
N VAL A 369 -3.57 6.51 20.48
CA VAL A 369 -3.33 5.36 21.36
C VAL A 369 -4.56 4.47 21.42
N VAL A 370 -4.36 3.16 21.24
CA VAL A 370 -5.40 2.15 21.41
C VAL A 370 -4.85 0.96 22.21
N ALA A 371 -5.72 0.29 22.94
CA ALA A 371 -5.41 -0.96 23.63
C ALA A 371 -5.50 -2.16 22.69
N GLU A 372 -4.64 -3.18 22.85
CA GLU A 372 -4.68 -4.34 21.96
C GLU A 372 -6.03 -5.07 21.96
N GLU A 373 -6.71 -5.16 23.11
CA GLU A 373 -8.04 -5.75 23.24
C GLU A 373 -9.15 -4.98 22.50
N ASN A 374 -8.85 -3.75 22.06
CA ASN A 374 -9.74 -2.92 21.24
C ASN A 374 -9.41 -3.03 19.74
N VAL A 375 -8.21 -3.50 19.39
CA VAL A 375 -7.83 -3.74 18.00
C VAL A 375 -8.47 -5.02 17.47
N THR A 376 -8.49 -6.06 18.30
CA THR A 376 -9.08 -7.37 17.97
C THR A 376 -10.58 -7.45 18.23
N ALA A 377 -11.21 -6.33 18.59
CA ALA A 377 -12.52 -6.22 19.24
C ALA A 377 -13.52 -7.34 18.88
N ASP A 378 -13.99 -8.03 19.93
CA ASP A 378 -15.26 -8.77 19.93
C ASP A 378 -16.42 -7.76 19.82
N ARG A 379 -17.61 -8.21 19.42
CA ARG A 379 -18.81 -7.38 19.14
C ARG A 379 -19.34 -6.58 20.34
N ASP A 380 -18.67 -6.66 21.48
CA ASP A 380 -19.03 -5.99 22.73
C ASP A 380 -18.59 -4.52 22.81
N ARG A 381 -17.54 -4.13 22.07
CA ARG A 381 -17.01 -2.75 22.06
C ARG A 381 -16.90 -2.20 20.64
N ASP A 382 -16.95 -0.88 20.53
CA ASP A 382 -16.67 -0.20 19.25
C ASP A 382 -15.26 -0.56 18.80
N GLN A 383 -15.06 -0.64 17.48
CA GLN A 383 -13.72 -0.79 16.94
C GLN A 383 -12.97 0.54 17.12
N GLU A 384 -12.04 0.56 18.07
CA GLU A 384 -11.45 1.80 18.58
C GLU A 384 -10.56 2.51 17.56
N ILE A 385 -9.92 1.78 16.63
CA ILE A 385 -9.14 2.41 15.55
C ILE A 385 -10.08 3.25 14.68
N LEU A 386 -11.24 2.72 14.28
CA LEU A 386 -12.22 3.48 13.51
C LEU A 386 -12.73 4.67 14.33
N ALA A 387 -12.98 4.49 15.63
CA ALA A 387 -13.46 5.56 16.49
C ALA A 387 -12.45 6.72 16.60
N VAL A 388 -11.19 6.45 16.95
CA VAL A 388 -10.19 7.51 17.14
C VAL A 388 -9.86 8.23 15.83
N PHE A 389 -9.83 7.53 14.70
CA PHE A 389 -9.64 8.17 13.39
C PHE A 389 -10.86 8.95 12.94
N ALA A 390 -12.09 8.46 13.15
CA ALA A 390 -13.30 9.21 12.83
C ALA A 390 -13.36 10.53 13.62
N LYS A 391 -13.08 10.48 14.92
CA LYS A 391 -12.97 11.67 15.76
C LYS A 391 -11.88 12.61 15.29
N ALA A 392 -10.70 12.12 14.92
CA ALA A 392 -9.62 12.96 14.40
C ALA A 392 -9.93 13.57 13.02
N ILE A 393 -10.67 12.88 12.16
CA ILE A 393 -11.13 13.45 10.87
C ILE A 393 -11.99 14.69 11.12
N TYR A 394 -12.92 14.63 12.08
CA TYR A 394 -13.76 15.78 12.43
C TYR A 394 -13.04 16.81 13.31
N GLY A 395 -12.28 16.37 14.32
CA GLY A 395 -11.68 17.22 15.35
C GLY A 395 -10.32 17.81 14.98
N HIS A 396 -9.73 17.42 13.86
CA HIS A 396 -8.43 17.91 13.42
C HIS A 396 -8.41 18.25 11.92
N LEU A 397 -8.77 17.31 11.04
CA LEU A 397 -8.76 17.56 9.59
C LEU A 397 -9.82 18.59 9.15
N ALA A 398 -10.96 18.64 9.83
CA ALA A 398 -12.05 19.56 9.50
C ALA A 398 -11.81 21.02 9.99
N ASP A 399 -10.70 21.28 10.68
CA ASP A 399 -10.28 22.65 11.04
C ASP A 399 -9.35 23.29 10.01
N ARG A 400 -8.96 22.54 8.97
CA ARG A 400 -8.16 23.07 7.89
C ARG A 400 -8.97 24.11 7.12
N GLU A 401 -8.34 25.24 6.82
CA GLU A 401 -8.94 26.27 5.97
C GLU A 401 -9.21 25.72 4.56
N VAL A 402 -10.27 26.24 3.94
CA VAL A 402 -10.57 25.99 2.53
C VAL A 402 -9.40 26.47 1.69
N ASP A 403 -8.86 25.56 0.88
CA ASP A 403 -7.86 25.87 -0.12
C ASP A 403 -8.60 26.15 -1.44
N PRO A 404 -8.73 27.43 -1.86
CA PRO A 404 -9.51 27.79 -3.04
C PRO A 404 -8.90 27.27 -4.34
N ASP A 405 -7.60 26.93 -4.33
CA ASP A 405 -6.89 26.47 -5.50
C ASP A 405 -6.80 24.93 -5.55
N TRP A 406 -7.32 24.21 -4.54
CA TRP A 406 -7.14 22.78 -4.35
C TRP A 406 -7.41 21.94 -5.60
N ASP A 407 -8.56 22.20 -6.25
CA ASP A 407 -9.03 21.48 -7.44
C ASP A 407 -8.33 21.94 -8.73
N ASP A 408 -7.71 23.12 -8.73
CA ASP A 408 -7.04 23.74 -9.88
C ASP A 408 -5.52 23.49 -9.89
N ARG A 409 -4.98 22.80 -8.87
CA ARG A 409 -3.56 22.44 -8.80
C ARG A 409 -3.16 21.54 -9.96
N LYS A 410 -1.94 21.76 -10.49
CA LYS A 410 -1.36 20.91 -11.53
C LYS A 410 -0.77 19.62 -10.98
N ASP A 411 -0.19 19.71 -9.78
CA ASP A 411 0.53 18.63 -9.14
C ASP A 411 -0.42 17.87 -8.21
N VAL A 412 -1.33 17.11 -8.81
CA VAL A 412 -2.31 16.30 -8.08
C VAL A 412 -1.76 14.89 -7.86
N GLN A 413 -1.77 14.44 -6.61
CA GLN A 413 -1.38 13.08 -6.25
C GLN A 413 -2.53 12.10 -6.57
N GLN A 414 -2.19 10.86 -6.91
CA GLN A 414 -3.21 9.88 -7.35
C GLN A 414 -4.29 9.62 -6.29
N TYR A 415 -3.95 9.69 -5.01
CA TYR A 415 -4.89 9.51 -3.89
C TYR A 415 -5.78 10.73 -3.62
N GLU A 416 -5.53 11.87 -4.26
CA GLU A 416 -6.36 13.07 -4.16
C GLU A 416 -7.44 13.12 -5.26
N LEU A 417 -7.36 12.24 -6.26
CA LEU A 417 -8.29 12.21 -7.38
C LEU A 417 -9.68 11.71 -6.94
N ARG A 418 -10.72 12.46 -7.34
CA ARG A 418 -12.15 12.11 -7.17
C ARG A 418 -12.64 12.06 -5.72
N VAL A 419 -11.90 12.66 -4.80
CA VAL A 419 -12.30 12.81 -3.40
C VAL A 419 -12.38 14.28 -3.04
N LYS A 420 -13.22 14.62 -2.06
CA LYS A 420 -13.27 15.98 -1.51
C LYS A 420 -12.31 16.08 -0.33
N ARG A 421 -11.48 17.14 -0.34
CA ARG A 421 -10.64 17.50 0.80
C ARG A 421 -11.52 17.72 2.03
N ILE A 422 -11.01 17.28 3.19
CA ILE A 422 -11.64 17.58 4.48
C ILE A 422 -11.14 18.92 4.97
N ASP A 423 -12.04 19.87 5.16
CA ASP A 423 -11.77 21.22 5.63
C ASP A 423 -12.99 21.76 6.40
N THR A 424 -13.02 23.05 6.69
CA THR A 424 -14.13 23.68 7.41
C THR A 424 -15.50 23.48 6.76
N THR A 425 -15.59 23.27 5.44
CA THR A 425 -16.88 22.97 4.78
C THR A 425 -17.42 21.60 5.20
N PHE A 426 -16.55 20.62 5.43
CA PHE A 426 -16.94 19.32 5.99
C PHE A 426 -17.44 19.48 7.43
N ARG A 427 -16.75 20.28 8.26
CA ARG A 427 -17.19 20.60 9.63
C ARG A 427 -18.62 21.16 9.62
N GLU A 428 -18.87 22.18 8.80
CA GLU A 428 -20.20 22.80 8.68
C GLU A 428 -21.29 21.80 8.28
N ARG A 429 -20.99 20.85 7.40
CA ARG A 429 -21.93 19.79 6.99
C ARG A 429 -22.26 18.84 8.14
N VAL A 430 -21.25 18.38 8.89
CA VAL A 430 -21.46 17.51 10.06
C VAL A 430 -22.27 18.25 11.12
N ASP A 431 -21.92 19.50 11.41
CA ASP A 431 -22.60 20.32 12.40
C ASP A 431 -24.07 20.56 12.02
N GLY A 432 -24.34 20.89 10.76
CA GLY A 432 -25.69 21.07 10.23
C GLY A 432 -26.56 19.82 10.35
N LEU A 433 -26.01 18.65 9.97
CA LEU A 433 -26.70 17.37 10.11
C LEU A 433 -26.95 17.01 11.58
N PHE A 434 -25.97 17.24 12.45
CA PHE A 434 -26.11 17.01 13.88
C PHE A 434 -27.23 17.86 14.49
N GLN A 435 -27.28 19.16 14.18
CA GLN A 435 -28.35 20.04 14.68
C GLN A 435 -29.73 19.63 14.15
N ALA A 436 -29.82 19.24 12.88
CA ALA A 436 -31.07 18.72 12.30
C ALA A 436 -31.51 17.42 12.99
N ALA A 437 -30.58 16.49 13.24
CA ALA A 437 -30.86 15.23 13.92
C ALA A 437 -31.36 15.47 15.36
N LEU A 438 -30.75 16.38 16.11
CA LEU A 438 -31.22 16.75 17.46
C LEU A 438 -32.61 17.39 17.45
N ALA A 439 -32.88 18.28 16.48
CA ALA A 439 -34.18 18.93 16.32
C ALA A 439 -35.30 17.90 16.05
N ASP A 440 -35.00 16.88 15.23
CA ASP A 440 -35.90 15.75 14.95
C ASP A 440 -36.02 14.76 16.12
N GLY A 441 -35.21 14.93 17.17
CA GLY A 441 -35.18 14.03 18.32
C GLY A 441 -34.40 12.74 18.10
N ARG A 442 -33.70 12.61 16.97
CA ARG A 442 -32.81 11.48 16.70
C ARG A 442 -31.67 11.41 17.72
N TRP A 443 -31.10 10.23 17.86
CA TRP A 443 -29.99 9.83 18.71
C TRP A 443 -30.19 10.02 20.23
N LYS A 444 -31.34 10.56 20.68
CA LYS A 444 -31.66 10.68 22.10
C LYS A 444 -31.53 9.33 22.82
N GLY A 445 -30.82 9.32 23.94
CA GLY A 445 -30.51 8.09 24.69
C GLY A 445 -29.21 7.40 24.30
N THR A 446 -28.47 7.94 23.33
CA THR A 446 -27.16 7.44 22.91
C THR A 446 -26.05 8.46 23.18
N ALA A 447 -24.79 8.06 23.12
CA ALA A 447 -23.65 8.96 23.28
C ALA A 447 -23.52 9.98 22.12
N SER A 448 -24.15 9.72 20.98
CA SER A 448 -24.06 10.56 19.78
C SER A 448 -24.64 11.97 19.98
N VAL A 449 -25.44 12.21 21.02
CA VAL A 449 -25.99 13.54 21.35
C VAL A 449 -24.98 14.49 22.00
N HIS A 450 -23.82 13.97 22.42
CA HIS A 450 -22.82 14.75 23.16
C HIS A 450 -21.97 15.66 22.28
N GLY A 451 -22.16 15.63 20.96
CA GLY A 451 -21.57 16.61 20.04
C GLY A 451 -21.43 16.07 18.61
N PRO A 452 -21.08 16.94 17.66
CA PRO A 452 -21.00 16.54 16.25
C PRO A 452 -19.88 15.51 15.99
N ALA A 453 -18.78 15.54 16.77
CA ALA A 453 -17.74 14.52 16.72
C ALA A 453 -18.26 13.11 17.07
N ALA A 454 -19.05 13.00 18.14
CA ALA A 454 -19.66 11.74 18.57
C ALA A 454 -20.70 11.24 17.56
N TYR A 455 -21.52 12.16 17.03
CA TYR A 455 -22.48 11.91 15.96
C TYR A 455 -21.81 11.36 14.69
N TRP A 456 -20.77 12.04 14.20
CA TRP A 456 -19.97 11.60 13.06
C TRP A 456 -19.36 10.21 13.30
N THR A 457 -18.76 10.01 14.48
CA THR A 457 -18.12 8.74 14.84
C THR A 457 -19.11 7.58 14.84
N ALA A 458 -20.32 7.77 15.38
CA ALA A 458 -21.37 6.76 15.35
C ALA A 458 -21.78 6.40 13.91
N GLY A 459 -21.82 7.39 13.01
CA GLY A 459 -22.05 7.17 11.58
C GLY A 459 -20.97 6.30 10.94
N VAL A 460 -19.69 6.65 11.15
CA VAL A 460 -18.56 5.87 10.60
C VAL A 460 -18.54 4.44 11.14
N LEU A 461 -18.73 4.26 12.44
CA LEU A 461 -18.77 2.93 13.07
C LEU A 461 -19.92 2.10 12.53
N ALA A 462 -21.13 2.65 12.41
CA ALA A 462 -22.26 1.93 11.83
C ALA A 462 -22.03 1.59 10.35
N TYR A 463 -21.48 2.52 9.56
CA TYR A 463 -21.21 2.32 8.12
C TYR A 463 -20.26 1.14 7.83
N PHE A 464 -19.31 0.88 8.73
CA PHE A 464 -18.37 -0.23 8.61
C PHE A 464 -18.75 -1.44 9.47
N ASP A 465 -19.97 -1.51 10.01
CA ASP A 465 -20.42 -2.59 10.92
C ASP A 465 -19.47 -2.79 12.12
N ALA A 466 -18.89 -1.69 12.62
CA ALA A 466 -17.84 -1.63 13.62
C ALA A 466 -18.31 -1.07 14.98
N ALA A 467 -19.60 -0.80 15.12
CA ALA A 467 -20.19 -0.40 16.38
C ALA A 467 -20.38 -1.61 17.31
N GLY A 468 -19.97 -1.46 18.57
CA GLY A 468 -20.10 -2.44 19.62
C GLY A 468 -21.47 -2.42 20.29
N GLN A 469 -21.51 -2.76 21.59
CA GLN A 469 -22.74 -2.72 22.36
C GLN A 469 -23.16 -1.27 22.70
N THR A 470 -23.89 -0.65 21.80
CA THR A 470 -24.51 0.67 21.99
C THR A 470 -25.98 0.58 22.36
N ALA A 471 -26.47 1.60 23.06
CA ALA A 471 -27.90 1.79 23.36
C ALA A 471 -28.68 2.12 22.08
N ALA A 472 -29.94 1.67 22.02
CA ALA A 472 -30.85 2.11 20.97
C ALA A 472 -31.26 3.58 21.22
N PRO A 473 -31.32 4.41 20.16
CA PRO A 473 -32.01 5.69 20.26
C PRO A 473 -33.46 5.49 20.74
N HIS A 474 -33.98 6.43 21.53
CA HIS A 474 -35.33 6.33 22.10
C HIS A 474 -36.44 6.22 21.03
N ASP A 475 -36.18 6.76 19.84
CA ASP A 475 -37.07 6.80 18.70
C ASP A 475 -36.82 5.67 17.69
N PHE A 476 -35.92 4.72 17.99
CA PHE A 476 -35.60 3.59 17.10
C PHE A 476 -35.60 2.25 17.86
N PRO A 477 -36.19 1.17 17.30
CA PRO A 477 -36.39 -0.07 18.05
C PRO A 477 -35.10 -0.85 18.34
N HIS A 478 -34.00 -0.51 17.70
CA HIS A 478 -32.73 -1.23 17.77
C HIS A 478 -31.54 -0.27 17.83
N PRO A 479 -30.38 -0.68 18.37
CA PRO A 479 -29.13 0.04 18.18
C PRO A 479 -28.79 0.20 16.69
N VAL A 480 -28.25 1.36 16.32
CA VAL A 480 -27.78 1.64 14.95
C VAL A 480 -26.33 1.17 14.86
N ARG A 481 -26.12 -0.06 14.36
CA ARG A 481 -24.81 -0.72 14.31
C ARG A 481 -24.34 -1.11 12.92
N THR A 482 -25.23 -1.14 11.94
CA THR A 482 -24.88 -1.49 10.56
C THR A 482 -25.17 -0.35 9.60
N ARG A 483 -24.54 -0.42 8.42
CA ARG A 483 -24.75 0.55 7.34
C ARG A 483 -26.22 0.68 6.97
N GLU A 484 -26.94 -0.44 6.90
CA GLU A 484 -28.36 -0.47 6.56
C GLU A 484 -29.22 0.18 7.64
N GLN A 485 -28.88 -0.05 8.92
CA GLN A 485 -29.59 0.57 10.04
C GLN A 485 -29.37 2.09 10.05
N LEU A 486 -28.14 2.53 9.76
CA LEU A 486 -27.82 3.95 9.63
C LEU A 486 -28.61 4.58 8.48
N ALA A 487 -28.62 3.95 7.30
CA ALA A 487 -29.38 4.42 6.14
C ALA A 487 -30.89 4.54 6.45
N ALA A 488 -31.45 3.56 7.18
CA ALA A 488 -32.87 3.57 7.54
C ALA A 488 -33.23 4.62 8.61
N TYR A 489 -32.30 4.93 9.50
CA TYR A 489 -32.54 5.79 10.66
C TYR A 489 -32.17 7.26 10.41
N ASP A 490 -30.97 7.49 9.88
CA ASP A 490 -30.37 8.80 9.65
C ASP A 490 -29.68 8.81 8.28
N ALA A 491 -30.50 8.88 7.22
CA ALA A 491 -30.03 8.88 5.84
C ALA A 491 -29.04 10.02 5.54
N GLY A 492 -29.19 11.18 6.17
CA GLY A 492 -28.28 12.31 5.98
C GLY A 492 -26.86 12.00 6.46
N LEU A 493 -26.73 11.40 7.65
CA LEU A 493 -25.44 10.93 8.15
C LEU A 493 -24.89 9.78 7.30
N HIS A 494 -25.74 8.83 6.91
CA HIS A 494 -25.35 7.73 6.02
C HIS A 494 -24.74 8.24 4.71
N ASP A 495 -25.40 9.19 4.05
CA ASP A 495 -24.97 9.71 2.76
C ASP A 495 -23.67 10.51 2.89
N LEU A 496 -23.52 11.29 3.96
CA LEU A 496 -22.27 12.00 4.24
C LEU A 496 -21.11 11.02 4.47
N VAL A 497 -21.32 9.95 5.25
CA VAL A 497 -20.28 8.93 5.49
C VAL A 497 -19.96 8.19 4.19
N THR A 498 -20.96 7.87 3.37
CA THR A 498 -20.78 7.20 2.07
C THR A 498 -19.91 8.03 1.13
N GLU A 499 -20.25 9.32 0.96
CA GLU A 499 -19.47 10.27 0.16
C GLU A 499 -18.05 10.42 0.70
N THR A 500 -17.93 10.54 2.02
CA THR A 500 -16.65 10.82 2.69
C THR A 500 -15.73 9.61 2.66
N MET A 501 -16.21 8.39 2.86
CA MET A 501 -15.35 7.22 2.90
C MET A 501 -15.05 6.63 1.51
N ALA A 502 -15.77 7.08 0.47
CA ALA A 502 -15.49 6.79 -0.94
C ALA A 502 -15.45 5.28 -1.29
N TYR A 503 -16.27 4.47 -0.61
CA TYR A 503 -16.39 3.03 -0.88
C TYR A 503 -17.40 2.70 -1.99
N GLU A 504 -18.28 3.63 -2.34
CA GLU A 504 -19.27 3.42 -3.39
C GLU A 504 -18.59 3.19 -4.75
N GLY A 505 -19.02 2.14 -5.47
CA GLY A 505 -18.40 1.77 -6.75
C GLY A 505 -17.05 1.05 -6.63
N HIS A 506 -16.60 0.76 -5.41
CA HIS A 506 -15.35 0.05 -5.13
C HIS A 506 -15.60 -1.29 -4.42
N VAL A 507 -14.52 -2.00 -4.06
CA VAL A 507 -14.65 -3.24 -3.27
C VAL A 507 -15.03 -2.88 -1.84
N ASP A 508 -16.23 -3.30 -1.45
CA ASP A 508 -16.78 -3.02 -0.14
C ASP A 508 -15.93 -3.62 0.98
N TRP A 509 -15.96 -2.97 2.14
CA TRP A 509 -15.39 -3.48 3.37
C TRP A 509 -16.34 -3.24 4.53
N ARG A 510 -16.47 -4.26 5.37
CA ARG A 510 -17.12 -4.21 6.67
C ARG A 510 -16.17 -4.84 7.68
N PHE A 511 -16.09 -4.24 8.86
CA PHE A 511 -15.28 -4.79 9.93
C PHE A 511 -15.81 -6.17 10.31
N GLN A 512 -14.88 -7.13 10.36
CA GLN A 512 -15.14 -8.46 10.87
C GLN A 512 -14.31 -8.61 12.14
N ALA A 513 -15.02 -8.77 13.26
CA ALA A 513 -14.41 -9.22 14.52
C ALA A 513 -13.66 -10.52 14.25
N ALA A 514 -12.52 -10.72 14.92
CA ALA A 514 -11.77 -11.96 14.79
C ALA A 514 -12.69 -13.14 15.17
N SER A 515 -12.82 -14.13 14.28
CA SER A 515 -13.44 -15.39 14.66
C SER A 515 -12.54 -16.08 15.70
N ASN A 516 -13.12 -16.49 16.82
CA ASN A 516 -12.45 -17.35 17.80
C ASN A 516 -12.30 -18.78 17.23
N ASP A 517 -11.54 -18.95 16.16
CA ASP A 517 -11.21 -20.26 15.56
C ASP A 517 -9.72 -20.57 15.67
#